data_AF-A0A087BJ26-F1
#
_entry.id   AF-A0A087BJ26-F1
#
_cell.length_a   1.000
_cell.length_b   1.000
_cell.length_c   1.000
_cell.angle_alpha   90.00
_cell.angle_beta   90.00
_cell.angle_gamma   90.00
#
_symmetry.space_group_name_H-M   'P 1'
#
loop_
_entity.id
_entity.type
_entity.pdbx_description
1 polymer ?
#
loop_
_entity_poly.entity_id
_entity_poly.type
_entity_poly.pdbx_seq_one_letter_code
_entity_poly.pdbx_strand_id
1 'polypeptide(L)'
;MTCRWGIDALNIMRGECKISGGKLVGVSVVRGGEGFWQCHLDGDFFIDGDDTEVRTVLDRAERVLERFVPDAFALAAVPPVTGQGGVMGDTLESVGTGDRQACVKHHVEHAIRDVLDGHPNVRMLGSDAQAIAAAFMRAFTHAGTESTRTTASRNDGPERRLATRAKADGATGNGNAGERDTQWHERWLRLAPDVVLDTPRDPQEQMDTDVRWARDVAEGLREPTMRFWQWSAPCVVIGRFQSLRDEVHEDVAREEGLQVVRRSTGGGAMFIEPGNTITYSLYAPADFDTGIDIARSYRLCDAWLIHALRGLGLDVRFSGLNDIASQYGKIGGAAQRRFPAPRGSADTGGRWRDPPPRDPRLRHRRREDGPRAERLQGENA
;
A
#
# COMPACT_ATOMS: atom_id res chain seq x y z
N MET A 1 19.79 -11.25 -1.87
CA MET A 1 20.18 -10.96 -3.27
C MET A 1 20.66 -9.52 -3.31
N THR A 2 21.95 -9.32 -3.50
CA THR A 2 22.60 -8.01 -3.57
C THR A 2 22.23 -7.31 -4.89
N CYS A 3 21.74 -6.07 -4.79
CA CYS A 3 21.46 -5.21 -5.95
C CYS A 3 22.73 -5.00 -6.77
N ARG A 4 22.80 -5.59 -7.96
CA ARG A 4 23.78 -5.24 -9.00
C ARG A 4 23.25 -4.07 -9.81
N TRP A 5 23.24 -2.86 -9.26
CA TRP A 5 22.92 -1.67 -10.03
C TRP A 5 23.84 -0.53 -9.61
N GLY A 6 25.07 -0.53 -10.15
CA GLY A 6 25.82 0.71 -10.30
C GLY A 6 25.22 1.46 -11.49
N ILE A 7 24.18 2.26 -11.24
CA ILE A 7 23.56 3.14 -12.23
C ILE A 7 23.74 4.57 -11.71
N ASP A 8 24.44 5.40 -12.48
CA ASP A 8 24.63 6.81 -12.16
C ASP A 8 23.28 7.53 -12.01
N ALA A 9 23.12 8.31 -10.94
CA ALA A 9 21.91 9.10 -10.65
C ALA A 9 21.53 10.09 -11.78
N LEU A 10 22.48 10.39 -12.69
CA LEU A 10 22.28 11.26 -13.86
C LEU A 10 21.40 10.65 -14.97
N ASN A 11 21.08 9.36 -14.91
CA ASN A 11 20.31 8.66 -15.95
C ASN A 11 18.87 8.29 -15.54
N ILE A 12 18.37 8.83 -14.42
CA ILE A 12 17.04 8.50 -13.89
C ILE A 12 16.18 9.76 -13.89
N MET A 13 15.07 9.71 -14.62
CA MET A 13 14.00 10.70 -14.58
C MET A 13 12.86 10.14 -13.74
N ARG A 14 12.26 10.96 -12.88
CA ARG A 14 11.16 10.50 -12.01
C ARG A 14 10.02 11.52 -12.00
N GLY A 15 8.80 11.01 -12.10
CA GLY A 15 7.60 11.81 -11.91
C GLY A 15 6.63 11.09 -11.00
N GLU A 16 5.88 11.88 -10.24
CA GLU A 16 4.95 11.36 -9.23
C GLU A 16 3.58 12.02 -9.38
N CYS A 17 2.53 11.26 -9.08
CA CYS A 17 1.17 11.74 -9.04
C CYS A 17 0.42 11.14 -7.85
N LYS A 18 -0.34 11.97 -7.14
CA LYS A 18 -1.27 11.54 -6.10
C LYS A 18 -2.65 12.09 -6.44
N ILE A 19 -3.62 11.21 -6.61
CA ILE A 19 -5.01 11.62 -6.82
C ILE A 19 -5.62 12.11 -5.49
N SER A 20 -6.55 13.05 -5.55
CA SER A 20 -7.22 13.59 -4.36
C SER A 20 -7.92 12.47 -3.59
N GLY A 21 -7.62 12.34 -2.29
CA GLY A 21 -8.14 11.26 -1.45
C GLY A 21 -7.58 9.86 -1.73
N GLY A 22 -6.65 9.71 -2.68
CA GLY A 22 -6.02 8.44 -3.02
C GLY A 22 -4.56 8.32 -2.58
N LYS A 23 -3.81 7.58 -3.37
CA LYS A 23 -2.46 7.07 -3.14
C LYS A 23 -1.50 7.62 -4.20
N LEU A 24 -0.25 7.74 -3.81
CA LEU A 24 0.87 8.15 -4.64
C LEU A 24 1.25 7.00 -5.59
N VAL A 25 1.48 7.36 -6.85
CA VAL A 25 2.20 6.53 -7.82
C VAL A 25 3.36 7.33 -8.39
N GLY A 26 4.52 6.69 -8.43
CA GLY A 26 5.75 7.15 -9.05
C GLY A 26 6.04 6.35 -10.31
N VAL A 27 6.61 7.04 -11.29
CA VAL A 27 7.18 6.44 -12.49
C VAL A 27 8.64 6.88 -12.57
N SER A 28 9.54 5.91 -12.46
CA SER A 28 10.96 6.11 -12.76
C SER A 28 11.23 5.69 -14.20
N VAL A 29 11.95 6.51 -14.96
CA VAL A 29 12.41 6.23 -16.32
C VAL A 29 13.92 6.23 -16.30
N VAL A 30 14.52 5.07 -16.57
CA VAL A 30 15.96 4.86 -16.57
C VAL A 30 16.44 4.67 -17.99
N ARG A 31 17.49 5.41 -18.35
CA ARG A 31 18.20 5.19 -19.62
C ARG A 31 19.22 4.06 -19.44
N GLY A 32 18.99 2.94 -20.11
CA GLY A 32 19.95 1.85 -20.22
C GLY A 32 21.07 2.16 -21.23
N GLY A 33 22.06 1.26 -21.31
CA GLY A 33 23.02 1.25 -22.41
C GLY A 33 22.32 0.98 -23.76
N GLU A 34 22.92 1.41 -24.87
CA GLU A 34 22.42 1.19 -26.24
C GLU A 34 21.08 1.86 -26.61
N GLY A 35 20.60 2.82 -25.80
CA GLY A 35 19.38 3.57 -26.12
C GLY A 35 18.08 2.88 -25.71
N PHE A 36 18.17 1.80 -24.93
CA PHE A 36 17.00 1.19 -24.28
C PHE A 36 16.53 2.01 -23.10
N TRP A 37 15.22 2.04 -22.90
CA TRP A 37 14.59 2.67 -21.75
C TRP A 37 13.95 1.60 -20.88
N GLN A 38 14.04 1.79 -19.57
CA GLN A 38 13.33 0.98 -18.59
C GLN A 38 12.42 1.88 -17.77
N CYS A 39 11.18 1.47 -17.59
CA CYS A 39 10.25 2.16 -16.70
C CYS A 39 10.02 1.32 -15.45
N HIS A 40 9.88 1.98 -14.30
CA HIS A 40 9.49 1.32 -13.06
C HIS A 40 8.33 2.04 -12.40
N LEU A 41 7.31 1.28 -12.01
CA LEU A 41 6.16 1.74 -11.25
C LEU A 41 6.33 1.42 -9.77
N ASP A 42 6.22 2.44 -8.93
CA ASP A 42 6.28 2.29 -7.48
C ASP A 42 5.31 3.26 -6.78
N GLY A 43 5.05 3.06 -5.50
CA GLY A 43 4.23 3.97 -4.70
C GLY A 43 3.53 3.31 -3.52
N ASP A 44 2.67 4.09 -2.85
CA ASP A 44 1.93 3.64 -1.67
C ASP A 44 0.54 3.07 -1.99
N PHE A 45 0.26 2.81 -3.27
CA PHE A 45 -0.97 2.17 -3.73
C PHE A 45 -1.09 0.72 -3.25
N PHE A 46 -2.27 0.14 -3.45
CA PHE A 46 -2.51 -1.29 -3.22
C PHE A 46 -2.86 -1.98 -4.52
N ILE A 47 -2.53 -3.26 -4.62
CA ILE A 47 -2.99 -4.12 -5.71
C ILE A 47 -3.52 -5.39 -5.07
N ASP A 48 -4.77 -5.70 -5.42
CA ASP A 48 -5.42 -6.97 -5.11
C ASP A 48 -5.32 -7.90 -6.31
N GLY A 49 -5.05 -9.19 -6.07
CA GLY A 49 -4.85 -10.19 -7.13
C GLY A 49 -3.76 -11.21 -6.79
N ASP A 50 -3.66 -12.26 -7.61
CA ASP A 50 -2.60 -13.27 -7.50
C ASP A 50 -1.22 -12.66 -7.79
N ASP A 51 -0.18 -13.09 -7.08
CA ASP A 51 1.18 -12.55 -7.21
C ASP A 51 1.76 -12.63 -8.63
N THR A 52 1.40 -13.65 -9.39
CA THR A 52 1.84 -13.86 -10.77
C THR A 52 1.10 -12.93 -11.71
N GLU A 53 -0.21 -12.76 -11.52
CA GLU A 53 -1.02 -11.83 -12.31
C GLU A 53 -0.64 -10.38 -12.01
N VAL A 54 -0.45 -10.02 -10.74
CA VAL A 54 0.00 -8.69 -10.31
C VAL A 54 1.34 -8.32 -10.94
N ARG A 55 2.33 -9.24 -10.90
CA ARG A 55 3.62 -9.03 -11.59
C ARG A 55 3.44 -8.86 -13.09
N THR A 56 2.61 -9.70 -13.71
CA THR A 56 2.33 -9.61 -15.16
C THR A 56 1.72 -8.26 -15.53
N VAL A 57 0.78 -7.75 -14.73
CA VAL A 57 0.14 -6.44 -14.95
C VAL A 57 1.15 -5.31 -14.81
N LEU A 58 1.96 -5.30 -13.75
CA LEU A 58 3.00 -4.28 -13.54
C LEU A 58 4.03 -4.30 -14.67
N ASP A 59 4.57 -5.47 -15.01
CA ASP A 59 5.54 -5.61 -16.09
C ASP A 59 4.96 -5.16 -17.45
N ARG A 60 3.67 -5.45 -17.71
CA ARG A 60 3.00 -5.00 -18.93
C ARG A 60 2.79 -3.50 -18.95
N ALA A 61 2.40 -2.91 -17.81
CA ALA A 61 2.25 -1.47 -17.68
C ALA A 61 3.60 -0.76 -17.88
N GLU A 62 4.67 -1.22 -17.25
CA GLU A 62 6.03 -0.70 -17.44
C GLU A 62 6.48 -0.80 -18.92
N ARG A 63 6.29 -1.96 -19.57
CA ARG A 63 6.57 -2.11 -21.02
C ARG A 63 5.71 -1.23 -21.92
N VAL A 64 4.49 -0.88 -21.50
CA VAL A 64 3.67 0.11 -22.22
C VAL A 64 4.33 1.48 -22.12
N LEU A 65 4.70 1.91 -20.91
CA LEU A 65 5.36 3.20 -20.67
C LEU A 65 6.66 3.33 -21.47
N GLU A 66 7.49 2.28 -21.48
CA GLU A 66 8.75 2.23 -22.24
C GLU A 66 8.57 2.56 -23.73
N ARG A 67 7.48 2.10 -24.35
CA ARG A 67 7.18 2.39 -25.77
C ARG A 67 6.87 3.87 -26.03
N PHE A 68 6.35 4.59 -25.03
CA PHE A 68 6.03 6.01 -25.14
C PHE A 68 7.19 6.92 -24.73
N VAL A 69 8.29 6.38 -24.19
CA VAL A 69 9.44 7.19 -23.74
C VAL A 69 10.02 8.04 -24.87
N PRO A 70 10.26 7.55 -26.10
CA PRO A 70 10.81 8.37 -27.18
C PRO A 70 9.96 9.60 -27.50
N ASP A 71 8.62 9.43 -27.57
CA ASP A 71 7.68 10.52 -27.86
C ASP A 71 7.65 11.55 -26.73
N ALA A 72 7.57 11.08 -25.47
CA ALA A 72 7.55 11.95 -24.31
C ALA A 72 8.88 12.72 -24.14
N PHE A 73 10.00 12.06 -24.40
CA PHE A 73 11.33 12.67 -24.34
C PHE A 73 11.53 13.72 -25.44
N ALA A 74 11.10 13.44 -26.67
CA ALA A 74 11.16 14.38 -27.78
C ALA A 74 10.35 15.66 -27.50
N LEU A 75 9.18 15.54 -26.87
CA LEU A 75 8.37 16.69 -26.46
C LEU A 75 9.02 17.54 -25.37
N ALA A 76 9.75 16.93 -24.44
CA ALA A 76 10.45 17.65 -23.37
C ALA A 76 11.70 18.40 -23.85
N ALA A 77 12.32 17.95 -24.95
CA ALA A 77 13.48 18.61 -25.55
C ALA A 77 13.14 19.89 -26.34
N VAL A 78 11.86 20.19 -26.55
CA VAL A 78 11.41 21.41 -27.24
C VAL A 78 11.27 22.56 -26.23
N PRO A 79 12.06 23.65 -26.33
CA PRO A 79 11.92 24.78 -25.42
C PRO A 79 10.52 25.42 -25.58
N PRO A 80 9.91 25.91 -24.49
CA PRO A 80 8.65 26.63 -24.59
C PRO A 80 8.85 27.88 -25.46
N VAL A 81 8.04 28.01 -26.51
CA VAL A 81 8.05 29.21 -27.37
C VAL A 81 7.59 30.40 -26.51
N THR A 82 8.54 31.19 -26.01
CA THR A 82 8.27 32.49 -25.39
C THR A 82 7.87 33.46 -26.49
N GLY A 83 6.56 33.66 -26.67
CA GLY A 83 6.03 34.63 -27.62
C GLY A 83 6.28 36.06 -27.14
N GLN A 84 7.23 36.76 -27.79
CA GLN A 84 7.17 38.21 -27.94
C GLN A 84 7.25 38.56 -29.43
N GLY A 85 6.13 39.08 -29.95
CA GLY A 85 6.07 39.93 -31.15
C GLY A 85 6.07 39.23 -32.52
N GLY A 86 5.02 39.45 -33.32
CA GLY A 86 5.07 39.21 -34.75
C GLY A 86 3.72 38.98 -35.42
N VAL A 87 3.26 40.00 -36.15
CA VAL A 87 2.00 40.12 -36.90
C VAL A 87 1.82 39.02 -38.00
N MET A 88 0.62 38.44 -38.00
CA MET A 88 -0.23 38.00 -39.14
C MET A 88 0.44 37.29 -40.34
N GLY A 89 0.21 35.98 -40.42
CA GLY A 89 0.35 35.17 -41.64
C GLY A 89 -0.39 33.84 -41.44
N ASP A 90 -1.45 33.62 -42.21
CA ASP A 90 -2.23 32.39 -42.22
C ASP A 90 -1.34 31.18 -42.53
N THR A 91 -1.15 30.31 -41.55
CA THR A 91 -0.86 28.89 -41.80
C THR A 91 -1.40 28.08 -40.64
N LEU A 92 -2.17 27.05 -40.99
CA LEU A 92 -2.89 26.13 -40.11
C LEU A 92 -1.91 25.17 -39.41
N GLU A 93 -0.96 25.67 -38.61
CA GLU A 93 0.01 24.84 -37.88
C GLU A 93 0.41 25.50 -36.54
N SER A 94 -0.51 25.47 -35.58
CA SER A 94 -0.19 25.80 -34.17
C SER A 94 -0.93 24.88 -33.20
N VAL A 95 -0.84 23.57 -33.43
CA VAL A 95 -1.04 22.61 -32.33
C VAL A 95 0.14 22.79 -31.38
N GLY A 96 -0.06 23.61 -30.35
CA GLY A 96 0.98 23.99 -29.39
C GLY A 96 1.57 22.77 -28.69
N THR A 97 2.79 22.91 -28.15
CA THR A 97 3.47 21.83 -27.40
C THR A 97 2.60 21.23 -26.29
N GLY A 98 1.72 22.05 -25.67
CA GLY A 98 0.75 21.60 -24.68
C GLY A 98 -0.29 20.62 -25.22
N ASP A 99 -0.81 20.84 -26.44
CA ASP A 99 -1.77 19.93 -27.06
C ASP A 99 -1.12 18.59 -27.44
N ARG A 100 0.15 18.62 -27.85
CA ARG A 100 0.92 17.40 -28.14
C ARG A 100 1.23 16.60 -26.87
N GLN A 101 1.61 17.27 -25.77
CA GLN A 101 1.78 16.61 -24.47
C GLN A 101 0.47 16.01 -23.95
N ALA A 102 -0.65 16.71 -24.12
CA ALA A 102 -1.96 16.20 -23.77
C ALA A 102 -2.32 14.95 -24.60
N CYS A 103 -2.02 14.95 -25.89
CA CYS A 103 -2.23 13.80 -26.78
C CYS A 103 -1.41 12.56 -26.34
N VAL A 104 -0.10 12.72 -26.09
CA VAL A 104 0.74 11.61 -25.60
C VAL A 104 0.25 11.11 -24.25
N LYS A 105 -0.06 12.02 -23.31
CA LYS A 105 -0.63 11.63 -22.01
C LYS A 105 -1.91 10.81 -22.18
N HIS A 106 -2.81 11.21 -23.08
CA HIS A 106 -4.06 10.50 -23.34
C HIS A 106 -3.83 9.10 -23.91
N HIS A 107 -2.89 8.94 -24.85
CA HIS A 107 -2.53 7.62 -25.39
C HIS A 107 -1.89 6.71 -24.33
N VAL A 108 -1.02 7.26 -23.47
CA VAL A 108 -0.45 6.53 -22.33
C VAL A 108 -1.55 6.08 -21.38
N GLU A 109 -2.45 6.99 -21.00
CA GLU A 109 -3.59 6.68 -20.13
C GLU A 109 -4.45 5.55 -20.70
N HIS A 110 -4.80 5.62 -21.99
CA HIS A 110 -5.59 4.59 -22.65
C HIS A 110 -4.86 3.24 -22.67
N ALA A 111 -3.58 3.22 -23.04
CA ALA A 111 -2.82 1.98 -23.13
C ALA A 111 -2.61 1.32 -21.76
N ILE A 112 -2.43 2.11 -20.70
CA ILE A 112 -2.38 1.58 -19.32
C ILE A 112 -3.74 1.07 -18.89
N ARG A 113 -4.83 1.79 -19.21
CA ARG A 113 -6.20 1.33 -18.96
C ARG A 113 -6.46 -0.02 -19.63
N ASP A 114 -6.05 -0.20 -20.89
CA ASP A 114 -6.19 -1.47 -21.61
C ASP A 114 -5.45 -2.62 -20.92
N VAL A 115 -4.26 -2.36 -20.33
CA VAL A 115 -3.56 -3.37 -19.53
C VAL A 115 -4.34 -3.73 -18.28
N LEU A 116 -4.86 -2.74 -17.55
CA LEU A 116 -5.63 -2.98 -16.32
C LEU A 116 -6.96 -3.71 -16.63
N ASP A 117 -7.71 -3.25 -17.62
CA ASP A 117 -8.99 -3.82 -18.03
C ASP A 117 -8.84 -5.25 -18.60
N GLY A 118 -7.68 -5.55 -19.23
CA GLY A 118 -7.32 -6.88 -19.69
C GLY A 118 -7.03 -7.90 -18.58
N HIS A 119 -6.97 -7.47 -17.30
CA HIS A 119 -6.70 -8.33 -16.15
C HIS A 119 -7.72 -8.09 -15.02
N PRO A 120 -9.00 -8.49 -15.20
CA PRO A 120 -10.09 -8.15 -14.27
C PRO A 120 -9.94 -8.73 -12.84
N ASN A 121 -9.06 -9.72 -12.68
CA ASN A 121 -8.71 -10.32 -11.38
C ASN A 121 -7.67 -9.50 -10.60
N VAL A 122 -7.04 -8.52 -11.25
CA VAL A 122 -6.06 -7.62 -10.63
C VAL A 122 -6.68 -6.24 -10.51
N ARG A 123 -6.73 -5.70 -9.29
CA ARG A 123 -7.33 -4.39 -9.02
C ARG A 123 -6.36 -3.48 -8.31
N MET A 124 -5.97 -2.39 -8.97
CA MET A 124 -5.22 -1.31 -8.36
C MET A 124 -6.16 -0.42 -7.54
N LEU A 125 -5.72 0.00 -6.35
CA LEU A 125 -6.52 0.80 -5.42
C LEU A 125 -5.75 2.01 -4.93
N GLY A 126 -6.47 3.14 -4.91
CA GLY A 126 -5.91 4.43 -4.55
C GLY A 126 -5.14 5.11 -5.69
N SER A 127 -4.97 4.45 -6.83
CA SER A 127 -4.36 5.02 -8.03
C SER A 127 -5.00 4.39 -9.26
N ASP A 128 -4.78 4.98 -10.44
CA ASP A 128 -5.39 4.60 -11.71
C ASP A 128 -4.49 4.91 -12.91
N ALA A 129 -4.97 4.55 -14.11
CA ALA A 129 -4.27 4.81 -15.36
C ALA A 129 -3.98 6.30 -15.61
N GLN A 130 -4.88 7.19 -15.17
CA GLN A 130 -4.71 8.64 -15.33
C GLN A 130 -3.58 9.16 -14.45
N ALA A 131 -3.49 8.69 -13.20
CA ALA A 131 -2.41 9.03 -12.27
C ALA A 131 -1.06 8.51 -12.78
N ILE A 132 -1.02 7.27 -13.29
CA ILE A 132 0.18 6.68 -13.90
C ILE A 132 0.63 7.52 -15.11
N ALA A 133 -0.27 7.86 -16.03
CA ALA A 133 0.06 8.69 -17.19
C ALA A 133 0.55 10.09 -16.79
N ALA A 134 -0.05 10.69 -15.76
CA ALA A 134 0.40 11.96 -15.22
C ALA A 134 1.80 11.87 -14.59
N ALA A 135 2.07 10.82 -13.80
CA ALA A 135 3.38 10.56 -13.22
C ALA A 135 4.45 10.35 -14.31
N PHE A 136 4.13 9.55 -15.33
CA PHE A 136 5.00 9.32 -16.48
C PHE A 136 5.36 10.63 -17.20
N MET A 137 4.37 11.46 -17.56
CA MET A 137 4.65 12.73 -18.24
C MET A 137 5.48 13.70 -17.37
N ARG A 138 5.24 13.70 -16.05
CA ARG A 138 5.99 14.53 -15.10
C ARG A 138 7.46 14.16 -15.00
N ALA A 139 7.82 12.90 -15.27
CA ALA A 139 9.21 12.45 -15.28
C ALA A 139 10.05 13.24 -16.28
N PHE A 140 9.46 13.63 -17.41
CA PHE A 140 10.15 14.39 -18.46
C PHE A 140 10.03 15.91 -18.30
N THR A 141 9.11 16.41 -17.48
CA THR A 141 8.93 17.86 -17.30
C THR A 141 10.01 18.47 -16.40
N HIS A 142 10.55 17.69 -15.46
CA HIS A 142 11.58 18.14 -14.51
C HIS A 142 13.00 17.77 -14.92
N ALA A 143 13.16 16.94 -15.96
CA ALA A 143 14.47 16.52 -16.49
C ALA A 143 15.31 17.68 -17.08
N GLY A 144 14.69 18.84 -17.35
CA GLY A 144 15.37 20.05 -17.84
C GLY A 144 15.84 21.02 -16.74
N THR A 145 15.59 20.75 -15.46
CA THR A 145 15.88 21.67 -14.34
C THR A 145 16.67 21.01 -13.21
N GLU A 146 17.65 20.16 -13.53
CA GLU A 146 18.55 19.59 -12.51
C GLU A 146 19.92 20.30 -12.54
N SER A 147 19.93 21.58 -12.13
CA SER A 147 21.13 22.26 -11.67
C SER A 147 20.77 23.26 -10.57
N THR A 148 20.13 22.78 -9.50
CA THR A 148 20.21 23.31 -8.12
C THR A 148 19.17 22.62 -7.24
N ARG A 149 19.52 21.46 -6.67
CA ARG A 149 18.91 21.00 -5.42
C ARG A 149 20.01 20.68 -4.41
N THR A 150 20.61 21.75 -3.90
CA THR A 150 21.32 21.74 -2.64
C THR A 150 20.31 21.99 -1.51
N THR A 151 20.24 21.04 -0.59
CA THR A 151 19.99 21.23 0.85
C THR A 151 19.21 22.49 1.28
N ALA A 152 17.94 22.32 1.63
CA ALA A 152 17.28 23.21 2.59
C ALA A 152 16.32 22.40 3.48
N SER A 153 16.90 21.79 4.51
CA SER A 153 16.20 21.58 5.78
C SER A 153 15.96 22.94 6.43
N ARG A 154 14.72 23.23 6.82
CA ARG A 154 14.38 24.12 7.94
C ARG A 154 13.04 23.70 8.55
N ASN A 155 13.11 23.27 9.81
CA ASN A 155 12.01 22.99 10.72
C ASN A 155 11.30 24.27 11.22
N ASP A 156 10.01 24.07 11.52
CA ASP A 156 9.16 24.57 12.62
C ASP A 156 8.82 26.06 12.81
N GLY A 157 7.51 26.32 12.85
CA GLY A 157 6.82 27.44 13.49
C GLY A 157 5.29 27.30 13.40
N PRO A 158 4.51 27.64 14.45
CA PRO A 158 3.24 26.99 14.75
C PRO A 158 2.07 27.49 13.90
N GLU A 159 1.34 26.59 13.24
CA GLU A 159 0.10 26.96 12.55
C GLU A 159 -1.03 27.20 13.56
N ARG A 160 -1.25 28.49 13.79
CA ARG A 160 -2.38 29.06 14.51
C ARG A 160 -3.67 28.81 13.71
N ARG A 161 -4.55 28.00 14.31
CA ARG A 161 -6.00 27.84 14.03
C ARG A 161 -6.61 28.91 13.12
N LEU A 162 -7.14 28.47 11.97
CA LEU A 162 -8.40 28.98 11.44
C LEU A 162 -9.36 27.80 11.28
N ALA A 163 -10.30 27.67 12.22
CA ALA A 163 -11.43 26.77 12.10
C ALA A 163 -12.31 27.25 10.93
N THR A 164 -12.14 26.63 9.78
CA THR A 164 -13.13 26.72 8.70
C THR A 164 -14.05 25.52 8.79
N ARG A 165 -15.31 25.85 9.07
CA ARG A 165 -16.47 24.97 9.13
C ARG A 165 -16.47 24.02 7.92
N ALA A 166 -16.12 22.76 8.12
CA ALA A 166 -16.41 21.72 7.14
C ALA A 166 -17.93 21.66 6.98
N LYS A 167 -18.42 21.95 5.78
CA LYS A 167 -19.81 21.69 5.41
C LYS A 167 -20.05 20.20 5.63
N ALA A 168 -21.07 19.89 6.43
CA ALA A 168 -21.64 18.57 6.51
C ALA A 168 -22.17 18.21 5.13
N ASP A 169 -21.49 17.28 4.45
CA ASP A 169 -22.04 16.66 3.27
C ASP A 169 -23.24 15.81 3.68
N GLY A 170 -24.42 16.27 3.23
CA GLY A 170 -25.50 15.44 2.74
C GLY A 170 -25.93 14.28 3.63
N ALA A 171 -26.73 14.57 4.65
CA ALA A 171 -27.67 13.62 5.21
C ALA A 171 -28.65 13.17 4.12
N THR A 172 -28.40 12.01 3.51
CA THR A 172 -29.43 11.17 2.88
C THR A 172 -29.09 9.70 3.12
N GLY A 173 -29.93 9.00 3.88
CA GLY A 173 -29.85 7.54 4.07
C GLY A 173 -29.52 7.03 5.48
N ASN A 174 -30.24 7.51 6.51
CA ASN A 174 -30.08 6.98 7.88
C ASN A 174 -30.66 5.56 8.09
N GLY A 175 -31.25 4.95 7.05
CA GLY A 175 -31.88 3.63 7.12
C GLY A 175 -30.94 2.43 6.95
N ASN A 176 -29.66 2.64 6.61
CA ASN A 176 -28.78 1.55 6.15
C ASN A 176 -27.45 1.47 6.95
N ALA A 177 -27.15 2.46 7.80
CA ALA A 177 -25.95 2.41 8.66
C ALA A 177 -26.11 1.36 9.78
N GLY A 178 -27.26 1.34 10.45
CA GLY A 178 -27.55 0.36 11.51
C GLY A 178 -27.63 -1.09 11.00
N GLU A 179 -28.24 -1.30 9.83
CA GLU A 179 -28.31 -2.61 9.18
C GLU A 179 -26.92 -3.13 8.79
N ARG A 180 -26.04 -2.26 8.28
CA ARG A 180 -24.64 -2.62 7.98
C ARG A 180 -23.84 -2.95 9.22
N ASP A 181 -23.96 -2.14 10.27
CA ASP A 181 -23.27 -2.41 11.53
C ASP A 181 -23.71 -3.77 12.11
N THR A 182 -24.98 -4.12 11.97
CA THR A 182 -25.52 -5.44 12.37
C THR A 182 -24.95 -6.56 11.50
N GLN A 183 -24.93 -6.39 10.17
CA GLN A 183 -24.34 -7.39 9.27
C GLN A 183 -22.86 -7.62 9.54
N TRP A 184 -22.10 -6.55 9.79
CA TRP A 184 -20.67 -6.64 10.10
C TRP A 184 -20.45 -7.30 11.46
N HIS A 185 -21.28 -6.97 12.45
CA HIS A 185 -21.26 -7.62 13.74
C HIS A 185 -21.49 -9.13 13.63
N GLU A 186 -22.48 -9.58 12.85
CA GLU A 186 -22.72 -11.00 12.58
C GLU A 186 -21.54 -11.68 11.86
N ARG A 187 -20.89 -11.01 10.91
CA ARG A 187 -19.66 -11.52 10.27
C ARG A 187 -18.55 -11.73 11.29
N TRP A 188 -18.33 -10.76 12.19
CA TRP A 188 -17.35 -10.88 13.27
C TRP A 188 -17.68 -11.99 14.27
N LEU A 189 -18.96 -12.14 14.64
CA LEU A 189 -19.43 -13.23 15.51
C LEU A 189 -19.22 -14.61 14.88
N ARG A 190 -19.45 -14.75 13.57
CA ARG A 190 -19.16 -16.00 12.84
C ARG A 190 -17.67 -16.26 12.67
N LEU A 191 -16.88 -15.21 12.42
CA LEU A 191 -15.42 -15.33 12.30
C LEU A 191 -14.80 -15.85 13.61
N ALA A 192 -15.27 -15.33 14.75
CA ALA A 192 -14.86 -15.72 16.10
C ALA A 192 -13.35 -16.02 16.23
N PRO A 193 -12.46 -15.08 15.85
CA PRO A 193 -11.05 -15.40 15.67
C PRO A 193 -10.37 -15.74 16.99
N ASP A 194 -9.42 -16.67 16.94
CA ASP A 194 -8.49 -16.93 18.04
C ASP A 194 -7.68 -15.68 18.33
N VAL A 195 -7.75 -15.20 19.58
CA VAL A 195 -6.95 -14.05 20.01
C VAL A 195 -5.61 -14.53 20.56
N VAL A 196 -4.54 -14.17 19.87
CA VAL A 196 -3.17 -14.51 20.24
C VAL A 196 -2.43 -13.24 20.67
N LEU A 197 -1.91 -13.24 21.90
CA LEU A 197 -0.92 -12.25 22.32
C LEU A 197 0.46 -12.85 22.11
N ASP A 198 1.18 -12.28 21.15
CA ASP A 198 2.49 -12.78 20.73
C ASP A 198 3.64 -12.17 21.53
N THR A 199 4.80 -12.79 21.44
CA THR A 199 6.05 -12.23 21.98
C THR A 199 6.63 -11.20 21.01
N PRO A 200 7.37 -10.19 21.51
CA PRO A 200 8.17 -9.33 20.65
C PRO A 200 9.13 -10.16 19.80
N ARG A 201 9.30 -9.79 18.52
CA ARG A 201 10.19 -10.44 17.55
C ARG A 201 10.93 -9.41 16.72
N ASP A 202 12.00 -9.86 16.08
CA ASP A 202 12.76 -9.08 15.13
C ASP A 202 11.87 -8.56 13.99
N PRO A 203 12.06 -7.32 13.50
CA PRO A 203 11.26 -6.76 12.41
C PRO A 203 11.10 -7.67 11.20
N GLN A 204 12.15 -8.38 10.76
CA GLN A 204 12.02 -9.27 9.60
C GLN A 204 11.22 -10.54 9.95
N GLU A 205 11.43 -11.09 11.15
CA GLU A 205 10.67 -12.24 11.64
C GLU A 205 9.17 -11.92 11.75
N GLN A 206 8.82 -10.67 12.05
CA GLN A 206 7.43 -10.22 12.04
C GLN A 206 6.83 -10.27 10.63
N MET A 207 7.55 -9.79 9.62
CA MET A 207 7.09 -9.83 8.23
C MET A 207 6.89 -11.26 7.74
N ASP A 208 7.83 -12.14 8.06
CA ASP A 208 7.79 -13.55 7.67
C ASP A 208 6.65 -14.30 8.38
N THR A 209 6.43 -13.99 9.66
CA THR A 209 5.32 -14.57 10.44
C THR A 209 3.97 -14.16 9.88
N ASP A 210 3.79 -12.89 9.52
CA ASP A 210 2.54 -12.40 8.94
C ASP A 210 2.20 -13.10 7.63
N VAL A 211 3.20 -13.30 6.75
CA VAL A 211 2.98 -14.05 5.50
C VAL A 211 2.64 -15.50 5.77
N ARG A 212 3.36 -16.16 6.69
CA ARG A 212 3.12 -17.57 7.02
C ARG A 212 1.72 -17.77 7.58
N TRP A 213 1.30 -16.99 8.57
CA TRP A 213 -0.01 -17.18 9.20
C TRP A 213 -1.17 -16.83 8.26
N ALA A 214 -0.99 -15.84 7.38
CA ALA A 214 -1.97 -15.55 6.34
C ALA A 214 -2.14 -16.71 5.36
N ARG A 215 -1.04 -17.36 4.96
CA ARG A 215 -1.07 -18.56 4.12
C ARG A 215 -1.69 -19.75 4.86
N ASP A 216 -1.31 -19.99 6.12
CA ASP A 216 -1.89 -21.08 6.92
C ASP A 216 -3.42 -20.94 7.02
N VAL A 217 -3.95 -19.73 7.22
CA VAL A 217 -5.41 -19.49 7.22
C VAL A 217 -6.02 -19.68 5.84
N ALA A 218 -5.39 -19.16 4.79
CA ALA A 218 -5.86 -19.35 3.41
C ALA A 218 -5.89 -20.83 2.99
N GLU A 219 -4.99 -21.65 3.52
CA GLU A 219 -4.89 -23.09 3.30
C GLU A 219 -5.76 -23.92 4.25
N GLY A 220 -6.40 -23.28 5.24
CA GLY A 220 -7.19 -23.97 6.28
C GLY A 220 -6.35 -24.78 7.28
N LEU A 221 -5.04 -24.53 7.34
CA LEU A 221 -4.11 -25.13 8.32
C LEU A 221 -4.14 -24.42 9.68
N ARG A 222 -4.73 -23.23 9.73
CA ARG A 222 -4.88 -22.40 10.93
C ARG A 222 -6.29 -21.81 10.99
N GLU A 223 -6.84 -21.75 12.20
CA GLU A 223 -8.10 -21.08 12.52
C GLU A 223 -8.01 -19.56 12.27
N PRO A 224 -9.13 -18.88 11.94
CA PRO A 224 -9.15 -17.41 11.91
C PRO A 224 -8.51 -16.83 13.17
N THR A 225 -7.58 -15.89 13.02
CA THR A 225 -6.72 -15.44 14.12
C THR A 225 -6.62 -13.92 14.17
N MET A 226 -6.77 -13.35 15.36
CA MET A 226 -6.41 -11.97 15.69
C MET A 226 -5.14 -12.00 16.52
N ARG A 227 -4.02 -11.57 15.94
CA ARG A 227 -2.71 -11.57 16.57
C ARG A 227 -2.34 -10.17 17.01
N PHE A 228 -2.11 -9.97 18.30
CA PHE A 228 -1.49 -8.75 18.84
C PHE A 228 0.00 -9.02 19.05
N TRP A 229 0.86 -8.15 18.51
CA TRP A 229 2.30 -8.38 18.52
C TRP A 229 3.09 -7.07 18.63
N GLN A 230 4.38 -7.19 18.96
CA GLN A 230 5.28 -6.07 19.23
C GLN A 230 6.63 -6.26 18.53
N TRP A 231 7.35 -5.15 18.38
CA TRP A 231 8.65 -5.10 17.71
C TRP A 231 9.77 -5.21 18.74
N SER A 232 10.79 -6.03 18.48
CA SER A 232 11.96 -6.13 19.38
C SER A 232 13.06 -5.09 19.08
N ALA A 233 12.96 -4.38 17.95
CA ALA A 233 13.93 -3.38 17.50
C ALA A 233 13.22 -2.26 16.71
N PRO A 234 13.78 -1.04 16.70
CA PRO A 234 13.25 0.05 15.89
C PRO A 234 13.47 -0.22 14.40
N CYS A 235 12.50 0.19 13.58
CA CYS A 235 12.56 -0.07 12.15
C CYS A 235 11.75 0.91 11.30
N VAL A 236 12.09 0.94 10.01
CA VAL A 236 11.26 1.50 8.94
C VAL A 236 10.63 0.34 8.17
N VAL A 237 9.31 0.35 8.04
CA VAL A 237 8.54 -0.65 7.31
C VAL A 237 8.01 -0.04 6.03
N ILE A 238 8.55 -0.43 4.88
CA ILE A 238 8.07 0.02 3.57
C ILE A 238 7.00 -0.92 3.01
N GLY A 239 6.06 -0.37 2.24
CA GLY A 239 5.01 -1.12 1.56
C GLY A 239 5.55 -1.99 0.43
N ARG A 240 4.76 -2.98 0.01
CA ARG A 240 5.12 -3.96 -1.02
C ARG A 240 5.60 -3.33 -2.33
N PHE A 241 4.97 -2.25 -2.76
CA PHE A 241 5.22 -1.60 -4.06
C PHE A 241 6.04 -0.31 -3.95
N GLN A 242 6.53 0.04 -2.77
CA GLN A 242 7.32 1.27 -2.60
C GLN A 242 8.78 1.07 -2.99
N SER A 243 9.39 2.10 -3.55
CA SER A 243 10.83 2.14 -3.80
C SER A 243 11.59 2.40 -2.50
N LEU A 244 12.61 1.60 -2.18
CA LEU A 244 13.37 1.76 -0.93
C LEU A 244 14.10 3.11 -0.90
N ARG A 245 14.84 3.43 -1.96
CA ARG A 245 15.65 4.64 -2.08
C ARG A 245 14.84 5.95 -2.01
N ASP A 246 13.57 5.90 -2.39
CA ASP A 246 12.71 7.08 -2.47
C ASP A 246 11.95 7.31 -1.15
N GLU A 247 11.86 6.29 -0.30
CA GLU A 247 11.14 6.35 0.98
C GLU A 247 12.06 6.44 2.20
N VAL A 248 13.31 5.97 2.06
CA VAL A 248 14.22 5.80 3.20
C VAL A 248 15.60 6.36 2.86
N HIS A 249 16.08 7.26 3.71
CA HIS A 249 17.49 7.63 3.77
C HIS A 249 18.28 6.46 4.39
N GLU A 250 18.77 5.54 3.55
CA GLU A 250 19.39 4.27 3.98
C GLU A 250 20.69 4.47 4.77
N ASP A 251 21.40 5.56 4.51
CA ASP A 251 22.55 6.05 5.29
C ASP A 251 22.15 6.39 6.73
N VAL A 252 21.16 7.27 6.88
CA VAL A 252 20.63 7.66 8.19
C VAL A 252 20.05 6.46 8.93
N ALA A 253 19.28 5.59 8.25
CA ALA A 253 18.72 4.40 8.88
C ALA A 253 19.80 3.47 9.45
N ARG A 254 20.92 3.31 8.73
CA ARG A 254 22.05 2.50 9.19
C ARG A 254 22.78 3.14 10.36
N GLU A 255 23.01 4.44 10.32
CA GLU A 255 23.68 5.20 11.38
C GLU A 255 22.87 5.19 12.68
N GLU A 256 21.54 5.30 12.58
CA GLU A 256 20.60 5.26 13.70
C GLU A 256 20.25 3.84 14.16
N GLY A 257 20.86 2.80 13.56
CA GLY A 257 20.61 1.40 13.93
C GLY A 257 19.20 0.90 13.62
N LEU A 258 18.49 1.56 12.69
CA LEU A 258 17.15 1.21 12.26
C LEU A 258 17.20 0.06 11.25
N GLN A 259 16.43 -0.99 11.50
CA GLN A 259 16.22 -1.99 10.47
C GLN A 259 15.26 -1.47 9.40
N VAL A 260 15.49 -1.83 8.13
CA VAL A 260 14.54 -1.54 7.06
C VAL A 260 13.95 -2.83 6.54
N VAL A 261 12.64 -2.99 6.69
CA VAL A 261 11.91 -4.20 6.30
C VAL A 261 10.78 -3.86 5.35
N ARG A 262 10.40 -4.83 4.51
CA ARG A 262 9.30 -4.70 3.55
C ARG A 262 8.16 -5.61 3.92
N ARG A 263 6.97 -5.04 4.12
CA ARG A 263 5.77 -5.83 4.38
C ARG A 263 5.16 -6.41 3.11
N SER A 264 4.35 -7.44 3.28
CA SER A 264 3.71 -8.16 2.17
C SER A 264 2.49 -7.45 1.59
N THR A 265 2.03 -6.36 2.21
CA THR A 265 0.87 -5.54 1.83
C THR A 265 1.29 -4.20 1.21
N GLY A 266 0.39 -3.55 0.47
CA GLY A 266 0.63 -2.19 -0.06
C GLY A 266 0.64 -1.10 1.02
N GLY A 267 0.44 0.16 0.62
CA GLY A 267 0.42 1.30 1.55
C GLY A 267 1.78 1.97 1.74
N GLY A 268 1.82 3.04 2.54
CA GLY A 268 3.00 3.90 2.72
C GLY A 268 4.01 3.38 3.75
N ALA A 269 5.15 4.06 3.84
CA ALA A 269 6.20 3.73 4.81
C ALA A 269 5.75 4.09 6.23
N MET A 270 6.21 3.32 7.21
CA MET A 270 5.97 3.55 8.63
C MET A 270 7.28 3.50 9.40
N PHE A 271 7.41 4.36 10.39
CA PHE A 271 8.49 4.31 11.37
C PHE A 271 7.96 3.69 12.66
N ILE A 272 8.74 2.79 13.25
CA ILE A 272 8.38 2.03 14.43
C ILE A 272 9.44 2.19 15.51
N GLU A 273 8.97 2.57 16.68
CA GLU A 273 9.72 2.49 17.94
C GLU A 273 9.05 1.43 18.83
N PRO A 274 9.81 0.44 19.36
CA PRO A 274 9.29 -0.55 20.29
C PRO A 274 8.56 0.08 21.48
N GLY A 275 7.37 -0.46 21.80
CA GLY A 275 6.55 0.03 22.92
C GLY A 275 5.69 1.26 22.60
N ASN A 276 5.94 1.96 21.50
CA ASN A 276 5.20 3.17 21.11
C ASN A 276 4.05 2.91 20.11
N THR A 277 3.80 1.64 19.77
CA THR A 277 2.75 1.24 18.82
C THR A 277 2.00 0.00 19.31
N ILE A 278 0.69 -0.02 19.09
CA ILE A 278 -0.12 -1.25 19.19
C ILE A 278 -0.20 -1.82 17.78
N THR A 279 0.37 -3.00 17.57
CA THR A 279 0.34 -3.68 16.27
C THR A 279 -0.51 -4.94 16.36
N TYR A 280 -1.40 -5.12 15.39
CA TYR A 280 -2.22 -6.32 15.27
C TYR A 280 -2.34 -6.75 13.81
N SER A 281 -2.54 -8.05 13.62
CA SER A 281 -2.83 -8.64 12.32
C SER A 281 -4.07 -9.52 12.44
N LEU A 282 -5.05 -9.29 11.57
CA LEU A 282 -6.19 -10.19 11.39
C LEU A 282 -5.89 -11.12 10.21
N TYR A 283 -5.94 -12.42 10.44
CA TYR A 283 -5.89 -13.44 9.41
C TYR A 283 -7.26 -14.09 9.33
N ALA A 284 -7.98 -13.81 8.24
CA ALA A 284 -9.34 -14.27 8.02
C ALA A 284 -9.43 -15.09 6.73
N PRO A 285 -10.33 -16.09 6.65
CA PRO A 285 -10.60 -16.80 5.41
C PRO A 285 -11.18 -15.86 4.33
N ALA A 286 -11.05 -16.25 3.06
CA ALA A 286 -11.47 -15.42 1.92
C ALA A 286 -12.98 -15.13 1.86
N ASP A 287 -13.81 -15.89 2.56
CA ASP A 287 -15.25 -15.66 2.63
C ASP A 287 -15.65 -14.53 3.61
N PHE A 288 -14.73 -14.13 4.52
CA PHE A 288 -15.00 -13.11 5.54
C PHE A 288 -15.43 -11.76 4.95
N ASP A 289 -14.78 -11.33 3.87
CA ASP A 289 -15.06 -10.07 3.17
C ASP A 289 -15.75 -10.30 1.81
N THR A 290 -16.24 -11.50 1.54
CA THR A 290 -16.94 -11.80 0.28
C THR A 290 -18.15 -10.90 0.07
N GLY A 291 -18.29 -10.40 -1.16
CA GLY A 291 -19.34 -9.47 -1.57
C GLY A 291 -19.13 -8.02 -1.11
N ILE A 292 -17.98 -7.70 -0.51
CA ILE A 292 -17.62 -6.36 -0.06
C ILE A 292 -16.51 -5.82 -0.95
N ASP A 293 -16.65 -4.57 -1.39
CA ASP A 293 -15.57 -3.91 -2.12
C ASP A 293 -14.36 -3.65 -1.21
N ILE A 294 -13.19 -3.49 -1.81
CA ILE A 294 -11.93 -3.48 -1.07
C ILE A 294 -11.80 -2.25 -0.14
N ALA A 295 -12.41 -1.12 -0.50
CA ALA A 295 -12.43 0.07 0.35
C ALA A 295 -13.31 -0.16 1.60
N ARG A 296 -14.42 -0.88 1.46
CA ARG A 296 -15.28 -1.27 2.57
C ARG A 296 -14.69 -2.40 3.40
N SER A 297 -13.87 -3.29 2.83
CA SER A 297 -13.24 -4.37 3.60
C SER A 297 -12.32 -3.82 4.69
N TYR A 298 -11.60 -2.72 4.45
CA TYR A 298 -10.84 -2.02 5.51
C TYR A 298 -11.73 -1.65 6.70
N ARG A 299 -12.91 -1.08 6.43
CA ARG A 299 -13.85 -0.67 7.47
C ARG A 299 -14.43 -1.86 8.22
N LEU A 300 -14.75 -2.96 7.53
CA LEU A 300 -15.18 -4.20 8.17
C LEU A 300 -14.08 -4.73 9.12
N CYS A 301 -12.84 -4.82 8.63
CA CYS A 301 -11.69 -5.37 9.37
C CYS A 301 -11.31 -4.53 10.60
N ASP A 302 -11.53 -3.21 10.56
CA ASP A 302 -11.17 -2.31 11.66
C ASP A 302 -12.37 -1.87 12.51
N ALA A 303 -13.59 -2.32 12.18
CA ALA A 303 -14.81 -1.94 12.91
C ALA A 303 -14.68 -2.21 14.42
N TRP A 304 -14.17 -3.38 14.79
CA TRP A 304 -13.96 -3.76 16.19
C TRP A 304 -13.07 -2.75 16.93
N LEU A 305 -12.02 -2.24 16.29
CA LEU A 305 -11.07 -1.31 16.88
C LEU A 305 -11.73 0.05 17.11
N ILE A 306 -12.50 0.53 16.12
CA ILE A 306 -13.26 1.77 16.26
C ILE A 306 -14.22 1.69 17.45
N HIS A 307 -14.97 0.59 17.57
CA HIS A 307 -15.89 0.39 18.70
C HIS A 307 -15.15 0.32 20.04
N ALA A 308 -14.02 -0.40 20.12
CA ALA A 308 -13.22 -0.50 21.32
C ALA A 308 -12.68 0.87 21.77
N LEU A 309 -12.06 1.63 20.86
CA LEU A 309 -11.51 2.95 21.17
C LEU A 309 -12.59 3.96 21.58
N ARG A 310 -13.76 3.92 20.95
CA ARG A 310 -14.92 4.74 21.37
C ARG A 310 -15.42 4.35 22.75
N GLY A 311 -15.45 3.06 23.07
CA GLY A 311 -15.76 2.56 24.41
C GLY A 311 -14.79 3.07 25.49
N LEU A 312 -13.55 3.39 25.11
CA LEU A 312 -12.55 4.03 25.97
C LEU A 312 -12.68 5.57 26.02
N GLY A 313 -13.69 6.15 25.37
CA GLY A 313 -13.97 7.59 25.40
C GLY A 313 -13.25 8.41 24.32
N LEU A 314 -12.64 7.78 23.31
CA LEU A 314 -12.01 8.48 22.19
C LEU A 314 -13.02 8.78 21.07
N ASP A 315 -12.94 9.97 20.48
CA ASP A 315 -13.71 10.32 19.28
C ASP A 315 -12.96 9.84 18.03
N VAL A 316 -13.16 8.56 17.69
CA VAL A 316 -12.45 7.89 16.58
C VAL A 316 -13.34 7.73 15.35
N ARG A 317 -12.75 7.94 14.17
CA ARG A 317 -13.39 7.81 12.85
C ARG A 317 -12.41 7.27 11.81
N PHE A 318 -12.96 6.62 10.79
CA PHE A 318 -12.22 6.31 9.56
C PHE A 318 -11.90 7.59 8.80
N SER A 319 -10.71 7.66 8.21
CA SER A 319 -10.25 8.74 7.35
C SER A 319 -9.63 8.17 6.07
N GLY A 320 -9.98 8.74 4.92
CA GLY A 320 -9.50 8.24 3.63
C GLY A 320 -9.85 6.76 3.38
N LEU A 321 -8.92 6.04 2.75
CA LEU A 321 -9.08 4.64 2.38
C LEU A 321 -8.86 3.68 3.57
N ASN A 322 -7.80 3.91 4.34
CA ASN A 322 -7.26 2.93 5.28
C ASN A 322 -6.72 3.57 6.57
N ASP A 323 -7.00 4.84 6.84
CA ASP A 323 -6.50 5.54 8.02
C ASP A 323 -7.58 5.62 9.11
N ILE A 324 -7.12 5.67 10.36
CA ILE A 324 -7.95 5.90 11.54
C ILE A 324 -7.49 7.20 12.19
N ALA A 325 -8.44 8.09 12.47
CA ALA A 325 -8.19 9.39 13.08
C ALA A 325 -9.02 9.57 14.36
N SER A 326 -8.47 10.32 15.30
CA SER A 326 -9.14 10.78 16.51
C SER A 326 -9.41 12.29 16.48
N GLN A 327 -9.89 12.85 17.58
CA GLN A 327 -9.92 14.30 17.81
C GLN A 327 -8.53 14.96 17.79
N TYR A 328 -7.44 14.18 17.92
CA TYR A 328 -6.05 14.67 17.93
C TYR A 328 -5.32 14.50 16.59
N GLY A 329 -5.97 13.95 15.57
CA GLY A 329 -5.36 13.67 14.27
C GLY A 329 -5.27 12.17 13.98
N LYS A 330 -4.39 11.78 13.04
CA LYS A 330 -4.21 10.38 12.66
C LYS A 330 -3.60 9.59 13.83
N ILE A 331 -4.20 8.44 14.15
CA ILE A 331 -3.75 7.55 15.24
C ILE A 331 -3.41 6.14 14.76
N GLY A 332 -3.71 5.81 13.50
CA GLY A 332 -3.39 4.51 12.94
C GLY A 332 -3.69 4.42 11.46
N GLY A 333 -3.30 3.30 10.86
CA GLY A 333 -3.66 2.93 9.50
C GLY A 333 -3.54 1.43 9.31
N ALA A 334 -4.29 0.91 8.35
CA ALA A 334 -4.33 -0.51 8.02
C ALA A 334 -3.75 -0.78 6.64
N ALA A 335 -3.23 -1.98 6.44
CA ALA A 335 -2.86 -2.48 5.12
C ALA A 335 -3.33 -3.93 5.03
N GLN A 336 -3.87 -4.32 3.88
CA GLN A 336 -4.40 -5.67 3.69
C GLN A 336 -3.88 -6.29 2.39
N ARG A 337 -3.92 -7.61 2.33
CA ARG A 337 -3.64 -8.42 1.14
C ARG A 337 -4.43 -9.71 1.23
N ARG A 338 -5.00 -10.13 0.10
CA ARG A 338 -5.62 -11.45 -0.04
C ARG A 338 -4.58 -12.45 -0.50
N PHE A 339 -4.60 -13.63 0.10
CA PHE A 339 -3.78 -14.77 -0.30
C PHE A 339 -4.70 -15.81 -0.94
N PRO A 340 -4.50 -16.16 -2.22
CA PRO A 340 -5.31 -17.20 -2.85
C PRO A 340 -5.00 -18.56 -2.21
N ALA A 341 -6.03 -19.38 -2.04
CA ALA A 341 -5.85 -20.78 -1.65
C ALA A 341 -5.13 -21.56 -2.78
N PRO A 342 -4.31 -22.58 -2.47
CA PRO A 342 -3.66 -23.40 -3.48
C PRO A 342 -4.66 -24.04 -4.44
N ARG A 343 -4.33 -24.07 -5.75
CA ARG A 343 -5.18 -24.75 -6.75
C ARG A 343 -5.35 -26.22 -6.37
N GLY A 344 -6.60 -26.65 -6.19
CA GLY A 344 -6.95 -28.03 -5.85
C GLY A 344 -7.21 -28.27 -4.36
N SER A 345 -7.09 -27.27 -3.48
CA SER A 345 -7.79 -27.33 -2.20
C SER A 345 -9.27 -27.37 -2.52
N ALA A 346 -9.94 -28.50 -2.25
CA ALA A 346 -11.38 -28.60 -2.41
C ALA A 346 -12.04 -27.37 -1.79
N ASP A 347 -13.09 -26.86 -2.44
CA ASP A 347 -13.98 -25.85 -1.87
C ASP A 347 -14.36 -26.31 -0.46
N THR A 348 -13.67 -25.78 0.56
CA THR A 348 -13.98 -26.03 1.96
C THR A 348 -15.12 -25.11 2.40
N GLY A 349 -15.93 -24.58 1.47
CA GLY A 349 -17.20 -23.88 1.65
C GLY A 349 -18.28 -24.61 2.47
N GLY A 350 -17.89 -25.66 3.19
CA GLY A 350 -18.66 -26.32 4.24
C GLY A 350 -17.94 -26.58 5.57
N ARG A 351 -16.62 -26.38 5.73
CA ARG A 351 -15.92 -26.78 6.99
C ARG A 351 -16.12 -25.78 8.14
N TRP A 352 -16.44 -24.52 7.84
CA TRP A 352 -16.64 -23.47 8.84
C TRP A 352 -18.13 -23.15 9.13
N ARG A 353 -19.04 -24.11 8.91
CA ARG A 353 -20.48 -23.87 9.09
C ARG A 353 -20.96 -23.87 10.54
N ASP A 354 -20.22 -24.47 11.47
CA ASP A 354 -20.59 -24.46 12.88
C ASP A 354 -19.36 -24.23 13.78
N PRO A 355 -19.18 -23.02 14.36
CA PRO A 355 -18.21 -22.86 15.44
C PRO A 355 -18.67 -23.71 16.63
N PRO A 356 -17.80 -24.53 17.26
CA PRO A 356 -18.16 -25.21 18.50
C PRO A 356 -18.53 -24.16 19.56
N PRO A 357 -19.46 -24.45 20.50
CA PRO A 357 -19.79 -23.53 21.57
C PRO A 357 -18.53 -23.23 22.38
N ARG A 358 -18.03 -22.00 22.32
CA ARG A 358 -16.82 -21.58 23.04
C ARG A 358 -17.19 -20.89 24.35
N ASP A 359 -16.45 -21.27 25.39
CA ASP A 359 -16.55 -20.79 26.78
C ASP A 359 -16.51 -19.25 26.85
N PRO A 360 -17.43 -18.57 27.56
CA PRO A 360 -17.52 -17.11 27.70
C PRO A 360 -16.26 -16.40 28.24
N ARG A 361 -15.23 -17.14 28.65
CA ARG A 361 -14.03 -16.60 29.32
C ARG A 361 -12.74 -16.74 28.51
N LEU A 362 -12.80 -16.62 27.18
CA LEU A 362 -11.65 -16.46 26.24
C LEU A 362 -10.28 -16.65 26.93
N ARG A 363 -9.84 -17.91 27.05
CA ARG A 363 -8.55 -18.21 27.67
C ARG A 363 -7.44 -17.78 26.72
N HIS A 364 -6.74 -16.70 27.10
CA HIS A 364 -5.43 -16.35 26.55
C HIS A 364 -4.57 -17.61 26.44
N ARG A 365 -4.20 -18.02 25.22
CA ARG A 365 -3.16 -19.02 25.01
C ARG A 365 -1.84 -18.29 24.81
N ARG A 366 -1.00 -18.24 25.84
CA ARG A 366 0.42 -17.92 25.71
C ARG A 366 1.08 -19.17 25.11
N ARG A 367 1.64 -19.09 23.90
CA ARG A 367 2.39 -20.21 23.33
C ARG A 367 3.82 -20.16 23.88
N GLU A 368 4.16 -21.12 24.74
CA GLU A 368 5.54 -21.46 25.06
C GLU A 368 5.98 -22.57 24.10
N ASP A 369 6.57 -22.21 22.97
CA ASP A 369 7.23 -23.18 22.08
C ASP A 369 8.74 -22.96 22.13
N GLY A 370 9.42 -23.83 22.87
CA GLY A 370 10.86 -24.10 22.77
C GLY A 370 11.07 -25.61 22.73
N PRO A 371 12.10 -26.13 22.03
CA PRO A 371 12.27 -27.57 21.85
C PRO A 371 12.56 -28.24 23.20
N ARG A 372 11.78 -29.27 23.55
CA ARG A 372 12.08 -30.17 24.67
C ARG A 372 13.39 -30.89 24.38
N ALA A 373 14.46 -30.50 25.07
CA ALA A 373 15.63 -31.35 25.21
C ALA A 373 15.22 -32.61 25.99
N GLU A 374 15.25 -33.75 25.31
CA GLU A 374 15.14 -35.07 25.91
C GLU A 374 16.23 -35.24 26.96
N ARG A 375 15.85 -35.26 28.24
CA ARG A 375 16.70 -35.75 29.31
C ARG A 375 16.49 -37.26 29.38
N LEU A 376 17.35 -38.01 28.73
CA LEU A 376 17.51 -39.44 28.97
C LEU A 376 18.04 -39.61 30.40
N GLN A 377 17.16 -40.04 31.30
CA GLN A 377 17.55 -40.71 32.53
C GLN A 377 17.96 -42.14 32.15
N GLY A 378 19.23 -42.47 32.38
CA GLY A 378 19.72 -43.84 32.46
C GLY A 378 20.41 -44.00 33.81
N GLU A 379 19.66 -44.45 34.81
CA GLU A 379 20.23 -45.13 35.97
C GLU A 379 20.45 -46.60 35.59
N ASN A 380 21.70 -47.08 35.68
CA ASN A 380 22.04 -48.35 36.36
C ASN A 380 23.55 -48.64 36.29
N ALA A 381 24.09 -48.94 37.48
CA ALA A 381 25.44 -49.40 37.85
C ALA A 381 26.53 -48.34 38.02
#